data_AF-A0A5K1D6T7-F1
#
_entry.id   AF-A0A5K1D6T7-F1
#
_cell.length_a   1.000
_cell.length_b   1.000
_cell.length_c   1.000
_cell.angle_alpha   90.00
_cell.angle_beta   90.00
_cell.angle_gamma   90.00
#
_symmetry.space_group_name_H-M   'P 1'
#
loop_
_entity.id
_entity.type
_entity.pdbx_description
1 polymer ?
#
loop_
_entity_poly.entity_id
_entity_poly.type
_entity_poly.pdbx_seq_one_letter_code
_entity_poly.pdbx_strand_id
1 'polypeptide(L)' 'MELKWKLAASVSVLVLSFFICGVGAGELFEGYYSESCPLAEEIVRHHVKAELLRDPSMAAALLRLQFHDCFVQ' A
#
# COMPACT_ATOMS: atom_id res chain seq x y z
N MET A 1 -19.77 -11.62 42.01
CA MET A 1 -19.79 -10.42 41.14
C MET A 1 -18.47 -10.25 40.42
N GLU A 2 -17.36 -10.50 41.11
CA GLU A 2 -15.98 -10.59 40.57
C GLU A 2 -15.83 -11.37 39.24
N LEU A 3 -16.43 -12.56 39.14
CA LEU A 3 -16.27 -13.41 37.94
C LEU A 3 -16.94 -12.79 36.70
N LYS A 4 -18.04 -12.06 36.87
CA LYS A 4 -18.76 -11.41 35.77
C LYS A 4 -17.93 -10.25 35.19
N TRP A 5 -17.24 -9.48 36.05
CA TRP A 5 -16.34 -8.41 35.64
C TRP A 5 -15.06 -8.95 34.97
N LYS A 6 -14.51 -10.07 35.47
CA LYS A 6 -13.35 -10.73 34.83
C LYS A 6 -13.68 -11.25 33.43
N LEU A 7 -14.86 -11.85 33.25
CA LEU A 7 -15.32 -12.34 31.94
C LEU A 7 -15.64 -11.18 30.99
N ALA A 8 -16.26 -10.11 31.46
CA ALA A 8 -16.52 -8.91 30.66
C ALA A 8 -15.21 -8.25 30.19
N ALA A 9 -14.22 -8.15 31.08
CA ALA A 9 -12.91 -7.63 30.75
C ALA A 9 -12.17 -8.53 29.74
N SER A 10 -12.19 -9.86 29.91
CA SER A 10 -11.53 -10.77 28.98
C SER A 10 -12.18 -10.77 27.59
N VAL A 11 -13.52 -10.72 27.51
CA VAL A 11 -14.25 -10.57 26.24
C VAL A 11 -13.91 -9.23 25.59
N SER A 12 -13.87 -8.14 26.36
CA SER A 12 -13.49 -6.82 25.84
C SER A 12 -12.07 -6.81 25.24
N VAL A 13 -11.09 -7.42 25.92
CA VAL A 13 -9.71 -7.55 25.43
C VAL A 13 -9.64 -8.37 24.15
N LEU A 14 -10.38 -9.48 24.05
CA LEU A 14 -10.43 -10.32 22.85
C LEU A 14 -11.08 -9.60 21.66
N VAL A 15 -12.12 -8.81 21.90
CA VAL A 15 -12.76 -7.98 20.85
C VAL A 15 -11.81 -6.88 20.35
N LEU A 16 -11.08 -6.23 21.26
CA LEU A 16 -10.08 -5.23 20.93
C LEU A 16 -8.92 -5.81 20.11
N SER A 17 -8.43 -7.02 20.43
CA SER A 17 -7.32 -7.63 19.68
C SER A 17 -7.73 -8.04 18.25
N PHE A 18 -8.98 -8.47 18.05
CA PHE A 18 -9.51 -8.81 16.73
C PHE A 18 -9.62 -7.57 15.81
N PHE A 19 -9.98 -6.42 16.37
CA PHE A 19 -10.03 -5.15 15.63
C PHE A 19 -8.64 -4.66 15.19
N ILE A 20 -7.60 -4.88 16.02
CA ILE A 20 -6.22 -4.48 15.70
C ILE A 20 -5.61 -5.36 14.59
N CYS A 21 -6.03 -6.63 14.52
CA CYS A 21 -5.56 -7.58 13.49
C CYS A 21 -6.31 -7.45 12.15
N GLY A 22 -7.39 -6.66 12.10
CA GLY A 22 -8.23 -6.47 10.92
C GLY A 22 -7.71 -5.42 9.91
N VAL A 23 -6.62 -4.72 10.22
CA VAL A 23 -5.98 -3.81 9.26
C VAL A 23 -5.16 -4.66 8.29
N GLY A 24 -5.85 -5.17 7.27
CA GLY A 24 -5.26 -5.99 6.22
C GLY A 24 -4.22 -5.24 5.39
N ALA A 25 -3.20 -5.98 4.95
CA ALA A 25 -2.08 -5.56 4.11
C ALA A 25 -2.50 -5.15 2.68
N GLY A 26 -3.26 -4.06 2.55
CA GLY A 26 -3.71 -3.54 1.26
C GLY A 26 -3.88 -2.02 1.21
N GLU A 27 -3.49 -1.29 2.25
CA GLU A 27 -3.53 0.18 2.22
C GLU A 27 -2.31 0.73 1.48
N LEU A 28 -2.55 1.50 0.42
CA LEU A 28 -1.54 2.32 -0.22
C LEU A 28 -1.28 3.55 0.64
N PHE A 29 -0.02 3.89 0.85
CA PHE A 29 0.39 5.13 1.50
C PHE A 29 1.70 5.64 0.88
N GLU A 30 1.95 6.95 0.98
CA GLU A 30 3.19 7.55 0.49
C GLU A 30 4.41 7.03 1.27
N GLY A 31 5.49 6.71 0.55
CA GLY A 31 6.68 6.17 1.20
C GLY A 31 6.56 4.71 1.64
N TYR A 32 5.65 3.93 1.05
CA TYR A 32 5.52 2.47 1.28
C TYR A 32 6.87 1.74 1.21
N TYR A 33 7.75 2.16 0.29
CA TYR A 33 9.07 1.56 0.09
C TYR A 33 10.19 2.20 0.92
N SER A 34 9.91 3.18 1.80
CA SER A 34 10.94 3.91 2.57
C SER A 34 11.93 3.01 3.31
N GLU A 35 11.45 1.96 3.97
CA GLU A 35 12.29 1.03 4.73
C GLU A 35 12.87 -0.11 3.88
N SER A 36 12.08 -0.64 2.94
CA SER A 36 12.46 -1.83 2.17
C SER A 36 13.32 -1.53 0.94
N CYS A 37 13.06 -0.39 0.29
CA CYS A 37 13.79 0.09 -0.89
C CYS A 37 13.67 1.63 -0.99
N PRO A 38 14.45 2.39 -0.19
CA PRO A 38 14.29 3.85 -0.10
C PRO A 38 14.52 4.58 -1.43
N LEU A 39 15.25 3.98 -2.36
CA LEU A 39 15.56 4.55 -3.68
C LEU A 39 14.56 4.16 -4.77
N ALA A 40 13.51 3.38 -4.46
CA ALA A 40 12.60 2.84 -5.48
C ALA A 40 12.01 3.93 -6.38
N GLU A 41 11.44 4.98 -5.78
CA GLU A 41 10.81 6.08 -6.54
C GLU A 41 11.84 6.89 -7.35
N GLU A 42 13.04 7.09 -6.81
CA GLU A 42 14.12 7.80 -7.49
C GLU A 42 14.62 7.01 -8.72
N ILE A 43 14.86 5.71 -8.55
CA ILE A 43 15.31 4.81 -9.61
C ILE A 43 14.30 4.81 -10.76
N VAL A 44 13.01 4.61 -10.46
CA VAL A 44 11.95 4.62 -11.46
C VAL A 44 11.91 5.97 -12.19
N ARG A 45 11.93 7.08 -11.45
CA ARG A 45 11.92 8.44 -12.02
C ARG A 45 13.12 8.67 -12.95
N HIS A 46 14.31 8.25 -12.55
CA HIS A 46 15.53 8.42 -13.34
C HIS A 46 15.44 7.70 -14.69
N HIS A 47 15.05 6.42 -14.67
CA HIS A 47 14.93 5.62 -15.89
C HIS A 47 13.80 6.10 -16.80
N VAL A 48 12.61 6.39 -16.24
CA VAL A 48 11.48 6.92 -17.02
C VAL A 48 11.87 8.24 -17.67
N LYS A 49 12.52 9.15 -16.93
CA LYS A 49 12.97 10.44 -17.49
C LYS A 49 14.00 10.26 -18.60
N ALA A 50 14.97 9.37 -18.43
CA ALA A 50 15.97 9.08 -19.46
C ALA A 50 15.30 8.56 -20.75
N GLU A 51 14.30 7.68 -20.62
CA GLU A 51 13.60 7.14 -21.78
C GLU A 51 12.69 8.17 -22.45
N LEU A 52 12.01 9.01 -21.68
CA LEU A 52 11.22 10.13 -22.23
C LEU A 52 12.06 11.13 -23.02
N LEU A 53 13.32 11.33 -22.64
CA LEU A 53 14.25 12.18 -23.40
C LEU A 53 14.66 11.54 -24.73
N ARG A 54 14.64 10.21 -24.83
CA ARG A 54 14.95 9.46 -26.06
C ARG A 54 13.74 9.36 -26.98
N ASP A 55 12.58 9.08 -26.39
CA ASP A 55 11.30 8.98 -27.09
C ASP A 55 10.18 9.62 -26.24
N PRO A 56 9.73 10.83 -26.61
CA PRO A 56 8.63 11.52 -25.92
C PRO A 56 7.30 10.77 -25.95
N SER A 57 7.09 9.86 -26.92
CA SER A 57 5.85 9.08 -27.02
C SER A 57 5.68 8.07 -25.88
N MET A 58 6.78 7.70 -25.23
CA MET A 58 6.79 6.78 -24.09
C MET A 58 6.00 7.28 -22.88
N ALA A 59 5.88 8.60 -22.70
CA ALA A 59 5.05 9.16 -21.64
C ALA A 59 3.58 8.74 -21.78
N ALA A 60 3.03 8.86 -22.99
CA ALA A 60 1.65 8.47 -23.29
C ALA A 60 1.49 6.94 -23.24
N ALA A 61 2.49 6.19 -23.70
CA ALA A 61 2.46 4.72 -23.67
C ALA A 61 2.38 4.17 -22.24
N LEU A 62 3.22 4.68 -21.31
CA LEU A 62 3.22 4.25 -19.90
C LEU A 62 1.90 4.57 -19.20
N LEU A 63 1.35 5.76 -19.42
CA LEU A 63 0.03 6.14 -18.87
C LEU A 63 -1.09 5.23 -19.40
N ARG A 64 -1.07 4.93 -20.71
CA ARG A 64 -2.04 4.03 -21.33
C ARG A 64 -1.93 2.61 -20.77
N LEU A 65 -0.71 2.12 -20.56
CA LEU A 65 -0.48 0.80 -19.97
C LEU A 65 -1.07 0.71 -18.56
N GLN A 66 -0.75 1.68 -17.69
CA GLN A 66 -1.31 1.73 -16.33
C GLN A 66 -2.84 1.76 -16.34
N PHE A 67 -3.44 2.56 -17.23
CA PHE A 67 -4.89 2.60 -17.38
C PHE A 67 -5.45 1.24 -17.85
N HIS A 68 -4.82 0.63 -18.85
CA HIS A 68 -5.29 -0.63 -19.43
C HIS A 68 -5.24 -1.79 -18.42
N ASP A 69 -4.18 -1.86 -17.59
CA ASP A 69 -4.03 -2.87 -16.55
C ASP A 69 -5.06 -2.70 -15.42
N CYS A 70 -5.44 -1.47 -15.09
CA CYS A 70 -6.41 -1.22 -14.02
C CYS A 70 -7.87 -1.34 -14.47
N PHE A 71 -8.19 -1.08 -15.73
CA PHE A 71 -9.57 -1.01 -16.20
C PHE A 71 -10.08 -2.31 -16.85
N VAL A 72 -9.19 -3.22 -17.25
CA VAL A 72 -9.57 -4.53 -17.81
C VAL A 72 -9.48 -5.58 -16.69
N GLN A 73 -10.61 -5.83 -16.02
CA GLN A 73 -10.75 -6.85 -14.96
C GLN A 73 -11.91 -7.80 -15.24
#